data_AF-A0A1Y6KGQ5-F1
#
_entry.id   AF-A0A1Y6KGQ5-F1
#
_cell.length_a   1.000
_cell.length_b   1.000
_cell.length_c   1.000
_cell.angle_alpha   90.00
_cell.angle_beta   90.00
_cell.angle_gamma   90.00
#
_symmetry.space_group_name_H-M   'P 1'
#
loop_
_entity.id
_entity.type
_entity.pdbx_description
1 polymer ?
#
loop_
_entity_poly.entity_id
_entity_poly.type
_entity_poly.pdbx_seq_one_letter_code
_entity_poly.pdbx_strand_id
1 'polypeptide(L)'
;MDTELETVLPVYIVGDSHSLPYRNMVFRERWTGGWVMARTKYIPGATARELYNPDSGEFHADFIAFLEYEGLVRNGRATHLSMDEVDFAIAKAAGQAVHPPLIMLTVGEIDVRGPILQLLKDSHDFVPPFATTLPLLDKPLVPWDLIDEAIEARLGPFTAGLDQLVKAGFRRIYVQSVVPPTRQEARVRELQNYDCPVSVRTKLVQAFNWKLAQKVRSVNLFMVDRWSDLTKGDLLRPEFDFDGVHLPPKGARMLLEALIDHAIDSRGLVANHPRYELYYQMACGLDPFQPAKQS
;
A
#
# COMPACT_ATOMS: atom_id res chain seq x y z
N MET A 1 -6.64 -37.60 -14.24
CA MET A 1 -5.67 -36.57 -13.84
C MET A 1 -6.43 -35.26 -13.91
N ASP A 2 -7.14 -34.96 -12.83
CA ASP A 2 -7.89 -33.71 -12.73
C ASP A 2 -6.85 -32.60 -12.61
N THR A 3 -6.71 -31.81 -13.66
CA THR A 3 -6.03 -30.52 -13.60
C THR A 3 -6.90 -29.61 -12.75
N GLU A 4 -6.77 -29.68 -11.43
CA GLU A 4 -7.15 -28.56 -10.57
C GLU A 4 -6.44 -27.34 -11.13
N LEU A 5 -7.22 -26.40 -11.66
CA LEU A 5 -6.72 -25.08 -12.01
C LEU A 5 -6.11 -24.51 -10.73
N GLU A 6 -4.77 -24.51 -10.63
CA GLU A 6 -4.05 -23.90 -9.50
C GLU A 6 -4.64 -22.49 -9.32
N THR A 7 -5.40 -22.28 -8.24
CA THR A 7 -6.16 -21.05 -8.07
C THR A 7 -5.19 -19.97 -7.63
N VAL A 8 -5.12 -18.91 -8.43
CA VAL A 8 -4.23 -17.77 -8.19
C VAL A 8 -4.93 -16.80 -7.24
N LEU A 9 -4.26 -16.43 -6.15
CA LEU A 9 -4.69 -15.40 -5.22
C LEU A 9 -4.45 -14.00 -5.83
N PRO A 10 -5.50 -13.24 -6.20
CA PRO A 10 -5.31 -11.86 -6.66
C PRO A 10 -5.03 -10.93 -5.47
N VAL A 11 -4.02 -10.06 -5.64
CA VAL A 11 -3.84 -8.87 -4.80
C VAL A 11 -4.00 -7.64 -5.69
N TYR A 12 -4.97 -6.80 -5.34
CA TYR A 12 -5.31 -5.59 -6.08
C TYR A 12 -4.45 -4.44 -5.59
N ILE A 13 -3.66 -3.84 -6.47
CA ILE A 13 -2.70 -2.80 -6.10
C ILE A 13 -3.05 -1.56 -6.90
N VAL A 14 -3.43 -0.48 -6.22
CA VAL A 14 -3.96 0.71 -6.88
C VAL A 14 -3.47 1.99 -6.21
N GLY A 15 -3.14 2.99 -7.02
CA GLY A 15 -2.70 4.28 -6.51
C GLY A 15 -1.78 5.01 -7.46
N ASP A 16 -0.83 5.75 -6.89
CA ASP A 16 0.19 6.52 -7.60
C ASP A 16 1.17 5.63 -8.37
N SER A 17 2.23 6.24 -8.92
CA SER A 17 3.21 5.53 -9.76
C SER A 17 3.97 4.43 -9.01
N HIS A 18 3.90 4.37 -7.68
CA HIS A 18 4.46 3.27 -6.89
C HIS A 18 3.66 1.97 -7.01
N SER A 19 2.51 1.97 -7.69
CA SER A 19 1.84 0.74 -8.10
C SER A 19 2.55 0.08 -9.30
N LEU A 20 3.26 0.83 -10.15
CA LEU A 20 3.86 0.33 -11.40
C LEU A 20 4.86 -0.82 -11.22
N PRO A 21 5.74 -0.84 -10.19
CA PRO A 21 6.68 -1.94 -9.96
C PRO A 21 6.01 -3.31 -9.76
N TYR A 22 4.72 -3.35 -9.42
CA TYR A 22 3.96 -4.59 -9.22
C TYR A 22 3.32 -5.13 -10.51
N ARG A 23 3.38 -4.38 -11.61
CA ARG A 23 2.72 -4.76 -12.87
C ARG A 23 3.24 -6.12 -13.36
N ASN A 24 2.31 -7.02 -13.69
CA ASN A 24 2.58 -8.40 -14.14
C ASN A 24 3.33 -9.28 -13.13
N MET A 25 3.35 -8.91 -11.86
CA MET A 25 4.05 -9.69 -10.84
C MET A 25 3.23 -10.95 -10.48
N VAL A 26 3.83 -12.12 -10.69
CA VAL A 26 3.27 -13.43 -10.34
C VAL A 26 4.35 -14.23 -9.63
N PHE A 27 4.06 -14.78 -8.46
CA PHE A 27 5.02 -15.56 -7.67
C PHE A 27 4.31 -16.57 -6.78
N ARG A 28 5.04 -17.58 -6.29
CA ARG A 28 4.54 -18.51 -5.28
C ARG A 28 4.80 -17.94 -3.90
N GLU A 29 3.76 -17.86 -3.07
CA GLU A 29 3.92 -17.49 -1.66
C GLU A 29 4.48 -18.67 -0.85
N ARG A 30 5.08 -18.38 0.30
CA ARG A 30 5.93 -19.34 1.05
C ARG A 30 5.17 -20.28 1.99
N TRP A 31 3.93 -19.95 2.34
CA TRP A 31 3.16 -20.64 3.38
C TRP A 31 2.44 -21.87 2.84
N THR A 32 1.85 -21.79 1.65
CA THR A 32 1.12 -22.88 0.98
C THR A 32 1.67 -23.23 -0.39
N GLY A 33 2.59 -22.42 -0.93
CA GLY A 33 3.10 -22.58 -2.29
C GLY A 33 2.11 -22.10 -3.36
N GLY A 34 1.01 -21.45 -2.95
CA GLY A 34 -0.02 -20.93 -3.83
C GLY A 34 0.49 -19.79 -4.71
N TRP A 35 -0.07 -19.65 -5.91
CA TRP A 35 0.26 -18.54 -6.78
C TRP A 35 -0.42 -17.25 -6.31
N VAL A 36 0.35 -16.17 -6.25
CA VAL A 36 -0.12 -14.80 -6.03
C VAL A 36 0.08 -14.02 -7.31
N MET A 37 -0.91 -13.22 -7.69
CA MET A 37 -0.84 -12.32 -8.84
C MET A 37 -1.25 -10.90 -8.44
N ALA A 38 -0.40 -9.94 -8.80
CA ALA A 38 -0.70 -8.53 -8.65
C ALA A 38 -1.62 -8.04 -9.78
N ARG A 39 -2.82 -7.57 -9.43
CA ARG A 39 -3.75 -6.85 -10.30
C ARG A 39 -3.54 -5.35 -10.09
N THR A 40 -2.76 -4.73 -10.97
CA THR A 40 -2.22 -3.39 -10.74
C THR A 40 -2.96 -2.32 -11.55
N LYS A 41 -3.34 -1.22 -10.90
CA LYS A 41 -3.84 0.01 -11.52
C LYS A 41 -3.01 1.21 -11.08
N TYR A 42 -2.36 1.86 -12.03
CA TYR A 42 -1.82 3.20 -11.82
C TYR A 42 -2.91 4.23 -12.13
N ILE A 43 -3.10 5.18 -11.22
CA ILE A 43 -3.96 6.35 -11.35
C ILE A 43 -3.04 7.58 -11.44
N PRO A 44 -2.86 8.15 -12.65
CA PRO A 44 -2.01 9.32 -12.82
C PRO A 44 -2.45 10.48 -11.94
N GLY A 45 -1.50 11.04 -11.18
CA GLY A 45 -1.78 12.16 -10.28
C GLY A 45 -2.49 11.78 -8.98
N ALA A 46 -2.79 10.50 -8.73
CA ALA A 46 -3.38 10.11 -7.46
C ALA A 46 -2.49 10.51 -6.28
N THR A 47 -3.09 11.20 -5.33
CA THR A 47 -2.46 11.63 -4.08
C THR A 47 -3.31 11.15 -2.91
N ALA A 48 -2.73 11.14 -1.71
CA ALA A 48 -3.50 10.91 -0.49
C ALA A 48 -4.63 11.94 -0.37
N ARG A 49 -4.36 13.20 -0.71
CA ARG A 49 -5.34 14.29 -0.67
C ARG A 49 -6.53 14.08 -1.61
N GLU A 50 -6.28 13.58 -2.83
CA GLU A 50 -7.29 13.54 -3.90
C GLU A 50 -8.02 12.19 -4.01
N LEU A 51 -7.60 11.17 -3.26
CA LEU A 51 -8.26 9.86 -3.32
C LEU A 51 -9.74 9.92 -2.89
N TYR A 52 -10.07 10.79 -1.95
CA TYR A 52 -11.42 10.95 -1.41
C TYR A 52 -11.68 12.42 -1.08
N ASN A 53 -12.85 12.92 -1.48
CA ASN A 53 -13.31 14.26 -1.13
C ASN A 53 -14.32 14.19 0.03
N PRO A 54 -13.96 14.66 1.24
CA PRO A 54 -14.88 14.65 2.38
C PRO A 54 -16.11 15.54 2.21
N ASP A 55 -16.04 16.58 1.39
CA ASP A 55 -17.13 17.54 1.21
C ASP A 55 -18.23 16.98 0.30
N SER A 56 -17.85 16.28 -0.79
CA SER A 56 -18.81 15.61 -1.68
C SER A 56 -19.11 14.17 -1.29
N GLY A 57 -18.25 13.55 -0.47
CA GLY A 57 -18.35 12.14 -0.10
C GLY A 57 -17.92 11.18 -1.22
N GLU A 58 -17.22 11.67 -2.24
CA GLU A 58 -16.87 10.91 -3.44
C GLU A 58 -15.41 10.48 -3.43
N PHE A 59 -15.14 9.29 -3.97
CA PHE A 59 -13.79 8.84 -4.28
C PHE A 59 -13.36 9.34 -5.65
N HIS A 60 -12.04 9.36 -5.90
CA HIS A 60 -11.48 9.58 -7.21
C HIS A 60 -12.12 8.63 -8.25
N ALA A 61 -12.59 9.18 -9.38
CA ALA A 61 -13.37 8.43 -10.36
C ALA A 61 -12.64 7.18 -10.89
N ASP A 62 -11.34 7.28 -11.19
CA ASP A 62 -10.54 6.14 -11.65
C ASP A 62 -10.38 5.03 -10.59
N PHE A 63 -10.46 5.38 -9.30
CA PHE A 63 -10.41 4.39 -8.23
C PHE A 63 -11.72 3.60 -8.19
N ILE A 64 -12.86 4.27 -8.30
CA ILE A 64 -14.17 3.58 -8.39
C ILE A 64 -14.26 2.74 -9.67
N ALA A 65 -13.87 3.30 -10.82
CA ALA A 65 -13.86 2.59 -12.08
C ALA A 65 -12.96 1.34 -12.03
N PHE A 66 -11.85 1.39 -11.28
CA PHE A 66 -11.02 0.22 -11.03
C PHE A 66 -11.73 -0.84 -10.18
N LEU A 67 -12.37 -0.45 -9.08
CA LEU A 67 -13.13 -1.38 -8.23
C LEU A 67 -14.26 -2.05 -9.01
N GLU A 68 -14.95 -1.32 -9.89
CA GLU A 68 -16.01 -1.85 -10.75
C GLU A 68 -15.45 -2.78 -11.84
N TYR A 69 -14.35 -2.39 -12.51
CA TYR A 69 -13.70 -3.18 -13.55
C TYR A 69 -13.21 -4.54 -13.02
N GLU A 70 -12.59 -4.55 -11.84
CA GLU A 70 -12.13 -5.77 -11.17
C GLU A 70 -13.28 -6.56 -10.52
N GLY A 71 -14.52 -6.06 -10.61
CA GLY A 71 -15.71 -6.68 -10.04
C GLY A 71 -15.76 -6.68 -8.52
N LEU A 72 -14.98 -5.82 -7.86
CA LEU A 72 -14.96 -5.65 -6.41
C LEU A 72 -16.17 -4.86 -5.92
N VAL A 73 -16.71 -4.00 -6.79
CA VAL A 73 -17.96 -3.25 -6.57
C VAL A 73 -18.93 -3.52 -7.71
N ARG A 74 -20.20 -3.74 -7.37
CA ARG A 74 -21.30 -3.85 -8.33
C ARG A 74 -22.54 -3.16 -7.75
N ASN A 75 -23.19 -2.32 -8.56
CA ASN A 75 -24.38 -1.56 -8.14
C ASN A 75 -24.17 -0.79 -6.81
N GLY A 76 -22.98 -0.21 -6.64
CA GLY A 76 -22.62 0.55 -5.43
C GLY A 76 -22.40 -0.28 -4.17
N ARG A 77 -22.26 -1.61 -4.28
CA ARG A 77 -22.03 -2.53 -3.15
C ARG A 77 -20.80 -3.38 -3.37
N ALA A 78 -20.13 -3.75 -2.28
CA ALA A 78 -19.00 -4.66 -2.33
C ALA A 78 -19.47 -6.07 -2.73
N THR A 79 -18.92 -6.61 -3.83
CA THR A 79 -19.40 -7.87 -4.43
C THR A 79 -19.17 -9.07 -3.52
N HIS A 80 -18.10 -9.08 -2.70
CA HIS A 80 -17.81 -10.17 -1.75
C HIS A 80 -18.83 -10.28 -0.60
N LEU A 81 -19.74 -9.31 -0.47
CA LEU A 81 -20.86 -9.37 0.48
C LEU A 81 -22.17 -9.81 -0.19
N SER A 82 -22.19 -9.98 -1.52
CA SER A 82 -23.39 -10.40 -2.23
C SER A 82 -23.75 -11.85 -1.88
N MET A 83 -25.04 -12.10 -1.74
CA MET A 83 -25.62 -13.45 -1.60
C MET A 83 -26.30 -13.91 -2.90
N ASP A 84 -26.20 -13.14 -3.98
CA ASP A 84 -26.78 -13.49 -5.27
C ASP A 84 -25.95 -14.59 -5.96
N GLU A 85 -26.60 -15.68 -6.35
CA GLU A 85 -25.98 -16.79 -7.07
C GLU A 85 -25.39 -16.34 -8.41
N VAL A 86 -26.01 -15.34 -9.07
CA VAL A 86 -25.50 -14.77 -10.32
C VAL A 86 -24.18 -14.05 -10.09
N ASP A 87 -24.06 -13.29 -9.00
CA ASP A 87 -22.82 -12.60 -8.66
C ASP A 87 -21.68 -13.58 -8.40
N PHE A 88 -21.98 -14.69 -7.70
CA PHE A 88 -21.01 -15.76 -7.45
C PHE A 88 -20.59 -16.47 -8.75
N ALA A 89 -21.55 -16.78 -9.63
CA ALA A 89 -21.28 -17.40 -10.93
C ALA A 89 -20.39 -16.50 -11.81
N ILE A 90 -20.68 -15.21 -11.89
CA ILE A 90 -19.86 -14.22 -12.60
C ILE A 90 -18.46 -14.16 -12.00
N ALA A 91 -18.35 -14.03 -10.67
CA ALA A 91 -17.06 -13.91 -10.01
C ALA A 91 -16.18 -15.14 -10.26
N LYS A 92 -16.76 -16.34 -10.17
CA LYS A 92 -16.06 -17.60 -10.48
C LYS A 92 -15.63 -17.68 -11.95
N ALA A 93 -16.51 -17.31 -12.89
CA ALA A 93 -16.21 -17.33 -14.32
C ALA A 93 -15.12 -16.31 -14.72
N ALA A 94 -15.08 -15.15 -14.06
CA ALA A 94 -14.13 -14.07 -14.33
C ALA A 94 -12.84 -14.16 -13.48
N GLY A 95 -12.73 -15.14 -12.57
CA GLY A 95 -11.60 -15.23 -11.63
C GLY A 95 -11.51 -14.04 -10.68
N GLN A 96 -12.65 -13.45 -10.32
CA GLN A 96 -12.76 -12.35 -9.37
C GLN A 96 -12.81 -12.88 -7.93
N ALA A 97 -12.45 -12.03 -6.97
CA ALA A 97 -12.48 -12.39 -5.56
C ALA A 97 -13.92 -12.63 -5.06
N VAL A 98 -14.21 -13.87 -4.64
CA VAL A 98 -15.44 -14.25 -3.92
C VAL A 98 -15.32 -14.09 -2.40
N HIS A 99 -14.13 -13.74 -1.93
CA HIS A 99 -13.81 -13.48 -0.53
C HIS A 99 -13.36 -12.03 -0.36
N PRO A 100 -13.32 -11.50 0.89
CA PRO A 100 -12.82 -10.14 1.12
C PRO A 100 -11.47 -9.91 0.41
N PRO A 101 -11.42 -8.98 -0.57
CA PRO A 101 -10.28 -8.84 -1.46
C PRO A 101 -9.08 -8.23 -0.72
N LEU A 102 -7.87 -8.66 -1.10
CA LEU A 102 -6.63 -8.01 -0.66
C LEU A 102 -6.39 -6.78 -1.53
N ILE A 103 -6.54 -5.59 -0.96
CA ILE A 103 -6.33 -4.32 -1.69
C ILE A 103 -5.15 -3.60 -1.03
N MET A 104 -4.13 -3.24 -1.81
CA MET A 104 -3.03 -2.40 -1.39
C MET A 104 -3.10 -1.04 -2.08
N LEU A 105 -3.14 0.03 -1.28
CA LEU A 105 -3.11 1.40 -1.75
C LEU A 105 -1.67 1.93 -1.74
N THR A 106 -1.23 2.51 -2.85
CA THR A 106 0.04 3.26 -2.93
C THR A 106 -0.25 4.74 -3.07
N VAL A 107 0.07 5.53 -2.05
CA VAL A 107 -0.12 6.98 -2.06
C VAL A 107 1.00 7.65 -1.26
N GLY A 108 1.13 8.96 -1.42
CA GLY A 108 1.92 9.79 -0.53
C GLY A 108 3.27 10.24 -1.09
N GLU A 109 3.83 9.59 -2.12
CA GLU A 109 5.12 10.04 -2.65
C GLU A 109 5.00 11.43 -3.28
N ILE A 110 3.98 11.65 -4.12
CA ILE A 110 3.71 12.96 -4.70
C ILE A 110 3.33 13.99 -3.61
N ASP A 111 2.58 13.58 -2.58
CA ASP A 111 2.22 14.47 -1.48
C ASP A 111 3.47 14.97 -0.73
N VAL A 112 4.44 14.08 -0.50
CA VAL A 112 5.72 14.40 0.13
C VAL A 112 6.58 15.24 -0.80
N ARG A 113 6.91 14.74 -1.99
CA ARG A 113 7.84 15.38 -2.93
C ARG A 113 7.33 16.71 -3.46
N GLY A 114 6.02 16.84 -3.64
CA GLY A 114 5.38 18.04 -4.13
C GLY A 114 5.28 19.10 -3.03
N PRO A 115 4.12 19.28 -2.39
CA PRO A 115 3.88 20.44 -1.55
C PRO A 115 4.65 20.45 -0.23
N ILE A 116 4.98 19.29 0.36
CA ILE A 116 5.58 19.26 1.71
C ILE A 116 7.09 19.51 1.63
N LEU A 117 7.78 18.87 0.69
CA LEU A 117 9.24 19.07 0.51
C LEU A 117 9.61 20.49 0.09
N GLN A 118 8.70 21.21 -0.59
CA GLN A 118 8.89 22.61 -0.94
C GLN A 118 9.05 23.55 0.27
N LEU A 119 8.54 23.16 1.44
CA LEU A 119 8.80 23.88 2.70
C LEU A 119 10.28 23.81 3.10
N LEU A 120 10.99 22.79 2.61
CA LEU A 120 12.39 22.49 2.89
C LEU A 120 13.33 22.85 1.72
N LYS A 121 12.85 23.67 0.78
CA LYS A 121 13.67 24.18 -0.33
C LYS A 121 14.90 24.93 0.19
N ASP A 122 15.92 25.08 -0.65
CA ASP A 122 17.18 25.73 -0.28
C ASP A 122 17.92 25.03 0.88
N SER A 123 17.69 23.74 1.04
CA SER A 123 18.27 22.89 2.10
C SER A 123 17.91 23.33 3.52
N HIS A 124 16.72 23.93 3.73
CA HIS A 124 16.18 24.06 5.08
C HIS A 124 15.99 22.68 5.70
N ASP A 125 16.01 22.64 7.03
CA ASP A 125 15.89 21.39 7.77
C ASP A 125 14.81 21.50 8.86
N PHE A 126 14.51 20.40 9.53
CA PHE A 126 13.60 20.37 10.66
C PHE A 126 14.01 19.26 11.65
N VAL A 127 13.46 19.37 12.87
CA VAL A 127 13.60 18.35 13.91
C VAL A 127 12.32 17.51 13.92
N PRO A 128 12.38 16.21 13.57
CA PRO A 128 11.19 15.36 13.58
C PRO A 128 10.72 15.05 15.03
N PRO A 129 9.46 14.63 15.22
CA PRO A 129 8.90 14.33 16.55
C PRO A 129 9.34 12.95 17.08
N PHE A 130 10.38 12.34 16.49
CA PHE A 130 10.93 11.05 16.85
C PHE A 130 12.45 11.09 16.79
N ALA A 131 13.10 10.19 17.53
CA ALA A 131 14.55 10.06 17.50
C ALA A 131 15.01 9.56 16.11
N THR A 132 16.04 10.20 15.54
CA THR A 132 16.65 9.81 14.28
C THR A 132 18.17 9.88 14.37
N THR A 133 18.85 9.00 13.63
CA THR A 133 20.31 9.00 13.52
C THR A 133 20.83 9.92 12.41
N LEU A 134 19.92 10.49 11.62
CA LEU A 134 20.25 11.36 10.50
C LEU A 134 20.73 12.73 11.00
N PRO A 135 21.75 13.32 10.36
CA PRO A 135 22.30 14.61 10.79
C PRO A 135 21.28 15.74 10.63
N LEU A 136 21.38 16.71 11.53
CA LEU A 136 20.74 18.02 11.39
C LEU A 136 21.69 18.93 10.59
N LEU A 137 21.18 19.59 9.56
CA LEU A 137 21.96 20.54 8.78
C LEU A 137 22.19 21.83 9.58
N ASP A 138 23.33 22.48 9.35
CA ASP A 138 23.60 23.84 9.84
C ASP A 138 22.89 24.88 8.95
N LYS A 139 21.54 24.86 9.02
CA LYS A 139 20.62 25.65 8.20
C LYS A 139 19.41 26.08 9.04
N PRO A 140 18.70 27.17 8.66
CA PRO A 140 17.50 27.57 9.37
C PRO A 140 16.47 26.43 9.42
N LEU A 141 15.85 26.28 10.58
CA LEU A 141 14.88 25.21 10.82
C LEU A 141 13.46 25.65 10.46
N VAL A 142 12.73 24.78 9.78
CA VAL A 142 11.28 24.88 9.64
C VAL A 142 10.64 24.30 10.90
N PRO A 143 9.73 25.05 11.57
CA PRO A 143 8.98 24.53 12.70
C PRO A 143 8.21 23.25 12.36
N TRP A 144 8.23 22.27 13.26
CA TRP A 144 7.53 21.00 13.08
C TRP A 144 6.04 21.20 12.80
N ASP A 145 5.37 22.13 13.49
CA ASP A 145 3.93 22.36 13.32
C ASP A 145 3.52 22.70 11.88
N LEU A 146 4.38 23.39 11.12
CA LEU A 146 4.13 23.68 9.70
C LEU A 146 4.26 22.43 8.82
N ILE A 147 5.22 21.56 9.13
CA ILE A 147 5.39 20.27 8.46
C ILE A 147 4.20 19.37 8.81
N ASP A 148 3.77 19.36 10.07
CA ASP A 148 2.67 18.56 10.56
C ASP A 148 1.34 18.96 9.91
N GLU A 149 1.03 20.26 9.88
CA GLU A 149 -0.15 20.79 9.20
C GLU A 149 -0.16 20.42 7.71
N ALA A 150 1.00 20.51 7.05
CA ALA A 150 1.14 20.13 5.65
C ALA A 150 0.92 18.62 5.42
N ILE A 151 1.34 17.75 6.33
CA ILE A 151 1.08 16.30 6.29
C ILE A 151 -0.41 16.02 6.55
N GLU A 152 -0.98 16.60 7.61
CA GLU A 152 -2.37 16.38 8.03
C GLU A 152 -3.37 16.81 6.95
N ALA A 153 -3.11 17.93 6.27
CA ALA A 153 -3.96 18.41 5.18
C ALA A 153 -4.00 17.46 3.95
N ARG A 154 -3.13 16.45 3.90
CA ARG A 154 -3.07 15.43 2.82
C ARG A 154 -3.64 14.12 3.33
N LEU A 155 -3.27 13.72 4.55
CA LEU A 155 -3.73 12.48 5.16
C LEU A 155 -5.17 12.53 5.69
N GLY A 156 -5.71 13.71 6.00
CA GLY A 156 -7.09 13.87 6.48
C GLY A 156 -8.13 13.29 5.51
N PRO A 157 -8.19 13.79 4.26
CA PRO A 157 -9.07 13.24 3.23
C PRO A 157 -8.85 11.74 2.98
N PHE A 158 -7.58 11.31 2.90
CA PHE A 158 -7.22 9.90 2.73
C PHE A 158 -7.82 9.01 3.84
N THR A 159 -7.67 9.42 5.10
CA THR A 159 -8.15 8.65 6.26
C THR A 159 -9.68 8.55 6.27
N ALA A 160 -10.37 9.65 5.90
CA ALA A 160 -11.81 9.63 5.74
C ALA A 160 -12.25 8.64 4.64
N GLY A 161 -11.53 8.59 3.52
CA GLY A 161 -11.76 7.59 2.47
C GLY A 161 -11.55 6.16 2.94
N LEU A 162 -10.47 5.89 3.70
CA LEU A 162 -10.24 4.57 4.29
C LEU A 162 -11.39 4.13 5.20
N ASP A 163 -11.88 5.03 6.06
CA ASP A 163 -13.02 4.76 6.95
C ASP A 163 -14.29 4.42 6.15
N GLN A 164 -14.56 5.12 5.05
CA GLN A 164 -15.69 4.78 4.17
C GLN A 164 -15.53 3.40 3.52
N LEU A 165 -14.33 3.03 3.08
CA LEU A 165 -14.08 1.68 2.53
C LEU A 165 -14.29 0.59 3.58
N VAL A 166 -13.83 0.82 4.82
CA VAL A 166 -14.05 -0.10 5.95
C VAL A 166 -15.55 -0.24 6.24
N LYS A 167 -16.31 0.86 6.25
CA LYS A 167 -17.78 0.86 6.40
C LYS A 167 -18.49 0.13 5.27
N ALA A 168 -17.96 0.22 4.04
CA ALA A 168 -18.43 -0.55 2.89
C ALA A 168 -18.06 -2.04 2.92
N GLY A 169 -17.30 -2.48 3.93
CA GLY A 169 -16.97 -3.89 4.16
C GLY A 169 -15.61 -4.34 3.62
N PHE A 170 -14.80 -3.42 3.09
CA PHE A 170 -13.42 -3.70 2.68
C PHE A 170 -12.49 -3.68 3.89
N ARG A 171 -12.39 -4.80 4.60
CA ARG A 171 -11.57 -4.92 5.83
C ARG A 171 -10.13 -5.40 5.61
N ARG A 172 -9.79 -5.79 4.38
CA ARG A 172 -8.44 -6.25 4.01
C ARG A 172 -7.76 -5.24 3.09
N ILE A 173 -7.81 -3.98 3.51
CA ILE A 173 -7.09 -2.87 2.89
C ILE A 173 -5.75 -2.70 3.58
N TYR A 174 -4.73 -2.55 2.77
CA TYR A 174 -3.35 -2.35 3.13
C TYR A 174 -2.91 -1.02 2.56
N VAL A 175 -2.12 -0.26 3.31
CA VAL A 175 -1.52 0.98 2.82
C VAL A 175 -0.03 0.79 2.76
N GLN A 176 0.57 0.98 1.59
CA GLN A 176 2.02 0.91 1.45
C GLN A 176 2.64 2.17 2.07
N SER A 177 3.69 1.99 2.88
CA SER A 177 4.53 3.12 3.30
C SER A 177 5.17 3.79 2.07
N VAL A 178 5.39 5.11 2.14
CA VAL A 178 6.25 5.80 1.18
C VAL A 178 7.66 5.22 1.32
N VAL A 179 8.27 4.83 0.20
CA VAL A 179 9.54 4.11 0.21
C VAL A 179 10.70 5.06 0.55
N PRO A 180 11.83 4.56 1.09
CA PRO A 180 12.97 5.42 1.40
C PRO A 180 13.48 6.13 0.14
N PRO A 181 13.81 7.44 0.23
CA PRO A 181 14.17 8.22 -0.94
C PRO A 181 15.54 7.83 -1.51
N THR A 182 15.74 8.07 -2.81
CA THR A 182 17.03 7.83 -3.49
C THR A 182 18.17 8.62 -2.85
N ARG A 183 19.37 8.03 -2.88
CA ARG A 183 20.62 8.67 -2.44
C ARG A 183 21.24 9.54 -3.55
N GLN A 184 20.70 9.49 -4.76
CA GLN A 184 21.21 10.22 -5.92
C GLN A 184 20.79 11.69 -5.88
N GLU A 185 21.63 12.54 -5.29
CA GLU A 185 21.34 13.97 -5.17
C GLU A 185 21.16 14.66 -6.53
N ALA A 186 21.99 14.31 -7.53
CA ALA A 186 21.88 14.86 -8.88
C ALA A 186 20.52 14.56 -9.52
N ARG A 187 20.03 13.31 -9.38
CA ARG A 187 18.74 12.88 -9.91
C ARG A 187 17.58 13.62 -9.25
N VAL A 188 17.68 13.85 -7.94
CA VAL A 188 16.67 14.59 -7.18
C VAL A 188 16.63 16.04 -7.61
N ARG A 189 17.80 16.67 -7.78
CA ARG A 189 17.91 18.03 -8.28
C ARG A 189 17.29 18.17 -9.68
N GLU A 190 17.50 17.20 -10.58
CA GLU A 190 16.84 17.16 -11.90
C GLU A 190 15.31 17.09 -11.79
N LEU A 191 14.79 16.28 -10.86
CA LEU A 191 13.35 16.08 -10.69
C LEU A 191 12.66 17.25 -9.99
N GLN A 192 13.37 17.93 -9.09
CA GLN A 192 12.79 18.94 -8.18
C GLN A 192 13.14 20.38 -8.55
N ASN A 193 14.19 20.60 -9.34
CA ASN A 193 14.78 21.91 -9.67
C ASN A 193 15.35 22.69 -8.46
N TYR A 194 15.62 22.03 -7.34
CA TYR A 194 16.34 22.60 -6.18
C TYR A 194 17.10 21.52 -5.42
N ASP A 195 18.06 21.94 -4.58
CA ASP A 195 18.84 21.04 -3.75
C ASP A 195 18.08 20.72 -2.45
N CYS A 196 17.89 19.42 -2.19
CA CYS A 196 17.35 18.93 -0.93
C CYS A 196 18.12 17.67 -0.49
N PRO A 197 19.00 17.77 0.53
CA PRO A 197 19.87 16.66 0.93
C PRO A 197 19.09 15.41 1.34
N VAL A 198 19.67 14.24 1.06
CA VAL A 198 19.04 12.94 1.35
C VAL A 198 18.64 12.79 2.83
N SER A 199 19.39 13.37 3.78
CA SER A 199 19.04 13.34 5.19
C SER A 199 17.71 14.04 5.49
N VAL A 200 17.48 15.19 4.87
CA VAL A 200 16.25 15.99 5.02
C VAL A 200 15.06 15.25 4.38
N ARG A 201 15.24 14.77 3.15
CA ARG A 201 14.22 13.99 2.44
C ARG A 201 13.84 12.73 3.22
N THR A 202 14.82 12.04 3.78
CA THR A 202 14.60 10.82 4.57
C THR A 202 13.84 11.12 5.85
N LYS A 203 14.23 12.17 6.61
CA LYS A 203 13.48 12.62 7.79
C LYS A 203 12.03 12.94 7.44
N LEU A 204 11.79 13.61 6.32
CA LEU A 204 10.44 13.97 5.88
C LEU A 204 9.60 12.75 5.54
N VAL A 205 10.14 11.80 4.79
CA VAL A 205 9.44 10.54 4.46
C VAL A 205 9.15 9.74 5.74
N GLN A 206 10.11 9.65 6.68
CA GLN A 206 9.89 9.00 7.98
C GLN A 206 8.77 9.68 8.77
N ALA A 207 8.72 11.02 8.78
CA ALA A 207 7.66 11.78 9.44
C ALA A 207 6.28 11.57 8.81
N PHE A 208 6.22 11.56 7.46
CA PHE A 208 5.00 11.24 6.74
C PHE A 208 4.51 9.82 7.05
N ASN A 209 5.39 8.82 6.97
CA ASN A 209 5.06 7.42 7.27
C ASN A 209 4.64 7.23 8.73
N TRP A 210 5.26 7.94 9.68
CA TRP A 210 4.87 7.89 11.08
C TRP A 210 3.42 8.34 11.30
N LYS A 211 3.02 9.47 10.67
CA LYS A 211 1.63 9.94 10.68
C LYS A 211 0.69 9.01 9.90
N LEU A 212 1.09 8.56 8.72
CA LEU A 212 0.32 7.62 7.91
C LEU A 212 -0.01 6.35 8.71
N ALA A 213 0.98 5.78 9.39
CA ALA A 213 0.79 4.60 10.22
C ALA A 213 -0.23 4.82 11.35
N GLN A 214 -0.22 6.00 11.98
CA GLN A 214 -1.20 6.35 13.02
C GLN A 214 -2.62 6.44 12.43
N LYS A 215 -2.77 7.10 11.29
CA LYS A 215 -4.07 7.24 10.59
C LYS A 215 -4.62 5.89 10.15
N VAL A 216 -3.79 5.07 9.51
CA VAL A 216 -4.15 3.72 9.06
C VAL A 216 -4.57 2.84 10.24
N ARG A 217 -3.83 2.87 11.35
CA ARG A 217 -4.23 2.16 12.59
C ARG A 217 -5.53 2.69 13.19
N SER A 218 -5.80 3.99 13.10
CA SER A 218 -7.00 4.59 13.69
C SER A 218 -8.31 4.07 13.06
N VAL A 219 -8.25 3.56 11.83
CA VAL A 219 -9.37 2.92 11.12
C VAL A 219 -9.27 1.39 11.11
N ASN A 220 -8.42 0.81 11.98
CA ASN A 220 -8.18 -0.63 12.11
C ASN A 220 -7.67 -1.30 10.83
N LEU A 221 -6.83 -0.60 10.06
CA LEU A 221 -6.14 -1.15 8.88
C LEU A 221 -4.64 -1.32 9.16
N PHE A 222 -3.95 -1.98 8.23
CA PHE A 222 -2.51 -2.25 8.34
C PHE A 222 -1.71 -1.44 7.32
N MET A 223 -0.57 -0.89 7.77
CA MET A 223 0.40 -0.26 6.89
C MET A 223 1.52 -1.26 6.59
N VAL A 224 1.73 -1.56 5.30
CA VAL A 224 2.82 -2.40 4.82
C VAL A 224 4.09 -1.55 4.78
N ASP A 225 4.99 -1.83 5.72
CA ASP A 225 6.25 -1.11 5.89
C ASP A 225 7.41 -2.11 5.98
N ARG A 226 8.42 -1.90 5.13
CA ARG A 226 9.67 -2.69 5.09
C ARG A 226 10.89 -1.78 5.14
N TRP A 227 10.79 -0.64 5.83
CA TRP A 227 11.87 0.35 5.96
C TRP A 227 13.20 -0.27 6.38
N SER A 228 13.19 -1.13 7.40
CA SER A 228 14.40 -1.78 7.92
C SER A 228 15.06 -2.72 6.91
N ASP A 229 14.29 -3.35 6.02
CA ASP A 229 14.85 -4.22 4.99
C ASP A 229 15.37 -3.43 3.78
N LEU A 230 14.74 -2.30 3.48
CA LEU A 230 15.06 -1.44 2.35
C LEU A 230 16.22 -0.47 2.64
N THR A 231 16.55 -0.25 3.91
CA THR A 231 17.57 0.73 4.33
C THR A 231 18.79 0.11 4.99
N LYS A 232 19.89 0.88 5.00
CA LYS A 232 21.09 0.64 5.82
C LYS A 232 21.52 1.97 6.43
N GLY A 233 21.37 2.10 7.75
CA GLY A 233 21.59 3.37 8.45
C GLY A 233 20.58 4.43 8.01
N ASP A 234 19.29 4.08 7.98
CA ASP A 234 18.15 4.90 7.54
C ASP A 234 18.13 5.34 6.07
N LEU A 235 19.20 5.10 5.31
CA LEU A 235 19.29 5.43 3.89
C LEU A 235 18.99 4.22 3.01
N LEU A 236 18.37 4.46 1.84
CA LEU A 236 18.06 3.41 0.86
C LEU A 236 19.30 2.59 0.49
N ARG A 237 19.17 1.26 0.51
CA ARG A 237 20.26 0.38 0.07
C ARG A 237 20.46 0.50 -1.45
N PRO A 238 21.71 0.54 -1.96
CA PRO A 238 21.97 0.78 -3.39
C PRO A 238 21.26 -0.20 -4.34
N GLU A 239 21.06 -1.46 -3.95
CA GLU A 239 20.37 -2.47 -4.76
C GLU A 239 18.86 -2.22 -4.94
N PHE A 240 18.30 -1.26 -4.19
CA PHE A 240 16.91 -0.84 -4.30
C PHE A 240 16.76 0.55 -4.94
N ASP A 241 17.86 1.18 -5.35
CA ASP A 241 17.82 2.42 -6.11
C ASP A 241 17.62 2.09 -7.60
N PHE A 242 16.51 2.58 -8.19
CA PHE A 242 16.12 2.23 -9.56
C PHE A 242 16.13 3.44 -10.50
N ASP A 243 15.19 4.38 -10.33
CA ASP A 243 15.04 5.55 -11.21
C ASP A 243 15.02 6.90 -10.46
N GLY A 244 15.37 6.85 -9.17
CA GLY A 244 15.35 7.99 -8.26
C GLY A 244 14.06 8.14 -7.44
N VAL A 245 13.00 7.38 -7.77
CA VAL A 245 11.69 7.50 -7.09
C VAL A 245 11.16 6.13 -6.68
N HIS A 246 11.17 5.16 -7.59
CA HIS A 246 10.52 3.87 -7.40
C HIS A 246 11.50 2.81 -6.87
N LEU A 247 10.95 1.81 -6.18
CA LEU A 247 11.68 0.57 -5.92
C LEU A 247 11.72 -0.29 -7.18
N PRO A 248 12.78 -1.10 -7.39
CA PRO A 248 12.77 -2.12 -8.42
C PRO A 248 11.77 -3.24 -8.07
N PRO A 249 11.39 -4.10 -9.03
CA PRO A 249 10.46 -5.21 -8.80
C PRO A 249 10.82 -6.11 -7.61
N LYS A 250 12.11 -6.26 -7.29
CA LYS A 250 12.56 -6.99 -6.10
C LYS A 250 12.10 -6.35 -4.80
N GLY A 251 12.21 -5.02 -4.67
CA GLY A 251 11.75 -4.29 -3.48
C GLY A 251 10.23 -4.27 -3.37
N ALA A 252 9.54 -4.10 -4.50
CA ALA A 252 8.08 -4.23 -4.56
C ALA A 252 7.60 -5.63 -4.13
N ARG A 253 8.27 -6.70 -4.58
CA ARG A 253 7.97 -8.07 -4.14
C ARG A 253 8.07 -8.22 -2.62
N MET A 254 9.07 -7.61 -1.96
CA MET A 254 9.21 -7.68 -0.51
C MET A 254 8.04 -7.04 0.23
N LEU A 255 7.51 -5.91 -0.27
CA LEU A 255 6.32 -5.27 0.27
C LEU A 255 5.09 -6.17 0.07
N LEU A 256 4.95 -6.78 -1.11
CA LEU A 256 3.84 -7.70 -1.39
C LEU A 256 3.91 -8.97 -0.53
N GLU A 257 5.10 -9.53 -0.33
CA GLU A 257 5.31 -10.66 0.59
C GLU A 257 4.96 -10.28 2.03
N ALA A 258 5.29 -9.05 2.48
CA ALA A 258 4.92 -8.56 3.80
C ALA A 258 3.40 -8.38 3.97
N LEU A 259 2.70 -7.92 2.92
CA LEU A 259 1.24 -7.90 2.89
C LEU A 259 0.68 -9.31 3.07
N ILE A 260 1.19 -10.29 2.30
CA ILE A 260 0.73 -11.67 2.36
C ILE A 260 1.02 -12.30 3.73
N ASP A 261 2.22 -12.08 4.27
CA ASP A 261 2.60 -12.52 5.61
C ASP A 261 1.62 -11.96 6.66
N HIS A 262 1.34 -10.65 6.64
CA HIS A 262 0.37 -10.07 7.55
C HIS A 262 -1.03 -10.64 7.31
N ALA A 263 -1.46 -10.77 6.06
CA ALA A 263 -2.78 -11.30 5.69
C ALA A 263 -3.00 -12.74 6.18
N ILE A 264 -1.91 -13.50 6.33
CA ILE A 264 -1.86 -14.87 6.85
C ILE A 264 -1.70 -14.88 8.38
N ASP A 265 -0.94 -13.97 8.99
CA ASP A 265 -0.66 -13.96 10.44
C ASP A 265 -1.73 -13.25 11.27
N SER A 266 -2.33 -12.17 10.74
CA SER A 266 -3.39 -11.39 11.39
C SER A 266 -4.75 -12.11 11.53
N ARG A 267 -4.75 -13.44 11.40
CA ARG A 267 -5.74 -14.40 11.93
C ARG A 267 -6.08 -14.18 13.41
N GLY A 268 -5.31 -13.38 14.16
CA GLY A 268 -5.54 -13.05 15.58
C GLY A 268 -6.61 -11.99 15.86
N LEU A 269 -6.94 -11.08 14.93
CA LEU A 269 -7.99 -10.06 15.12
C LEU A 269 -9.38 -10.54 14.68
N VAL A 270 -9.46 -11.76 14.13
CA VAL A 270 -10.71 -12.47 13.81
C VAL A 270 -10.58 -13.89 14.35
N ALA A 271 -10.98 -14.09 15.59
CA ALA A 271 -10.89 -15.38 16.28
C ALA A 271 -11.41 -16.57 15.43
N ASN A 272 -10.60 -17.64 15.38
CA ASN A 272 -10.86 -19.05 15.03
C ASN A 272 -10.09 -19.60 13.82
N HIS A 273 -8.88 -20.09 14.13
CA HIS A 273 -7.87 -20.69 13.23
C HIS A 273 -8.36 -21.83 12.30
N PRO A 274 -9.27 -22.76 12.68
CA PRO A 274 -9.61 -23.88 11.79
C PRO A 274 -10.53 -23.49 10.62
N ARG A 275 -11.40 -22.49 10.80
CA ARG A 275 -12.41 -22.11 9.79
C ARG A 275 -11.83 -21.25 8.68
N TYR A 276 -10.76 -20.50 8.93
CA TYR A 276 -10.16 -19.61 7.93
C TYR A 276 -8.92 -20.19 7.25
N GLU A 277 -8.29 -21.20 7.84
CA GLU A 277 -7.46 -22.14 7.07
C GLU A 277 -8.31 -22.81 6.00
N LEU A 278 -9.53 -23.24 6.36
CA LEU A 278 -10.56 -23.70 5.42
C LEU A 278 -10.85 -22.64 4.32
N TYR A 279 -11.14 -21.38 4.70
CA TYR A 279 -11.42 -20.32 3.72
C TYR A 279 -10.20 -19.91 2.87
N TYR A 280 -9.00 -19.96 3.42
CA TYR A 280 -7.77 -19.67 2.69
C TYR A 280 -7.44 -20.81 1.72
N GLN A 281 -7.56 -22.06 2.17
CA GLN A 281 -7.49 -23.25 1.32
C GLN A 281 -8.53 -23.15 0.20
N MET A 282 -9.80 -22.84 0.51
CA MET A 282 -10.85 -22.61 -0.48
C MET A 282 -10.53 -21.44 -1.44
N ALA A 283 -9.98 -20.32 -0.93
CA ALA A 283 -9.58 -19.18 -1.75
C ALA A 283 -8.41 -19.49 -2.69
N CYS A 284 -7.54 -20.42 -2.27
CA CYS A 284 -6.45 -20.99 -3.06
C CYS A 284 -6.87 -22.25 -3.84
N GLY A 285 -8.18 -22.56 -3.91
CA GLY A 285 -8.72 -23.70 -4.66
C GLY A 285 -8.33 -25.07 -4.10
N LEU A 286 -7.78 -25.12 -2.88
CA LEU A 286 -7.41 -26.35 -2.19
C LEU A 286 -8.63 -26.94 -1.47
N ASP A 287 -8.76 -28.26 -1.52
CA ASP A 287 -9.78 -28.98 -0.73
C ASP A 287 -9.45 -28.85 0.75
N PRO A 288 -10.30 -28.16 1.53
CA PRO A 288 -9.98 -27.91 2.92
C PRO A 288 -10.24 -29.12 3.84
N PHE A 289 -10.70 -30.23 3.27
CA PHE A 289 -10.82 -31.53 3.93
C PHE A 289 -9.70 -32.51 3.55
N GLN A 290 -8.75 -32.11 2.68
CA GLN A 290 -7.56 -32.93 2.45
C GLN A 290 -6.66 -32.90 3.70
N PRO A 291 -6.27 -34.07 4.25
CA PRO A 291 -5.38 -34.12 5.39
C PRO A 291 -4.04 -33.45 5.04
N ALA A 292 -3.57 -32.54 5.91
CA ALA A 292 -2.28 -31.88 5.75
C ALA A 292 -1.19 -32.93 5.50
N LYS A 293 -0.45 -32.80 4.40
CA LYS A 293 0.70 -33.66 4.11
C LYS A 293 1.69 -33.51 5.27
N GLN A 294 1.85 -34.57 6.05
CA GLN A 294 2.85 -34.64 7.10
C GLN A 294 4.22 -34.48 6.45
N SER A 295 4.90 -33.38 6.77
CA SER A 295 6.32 -33.14 6.47
C SER A 295 7.16 -33.47 7.70
#